data_AF-A0A7C3WXZ6-F1
#
_entry.id   AF-A0A7C3WXZ6-F1
#
_cell.length_a   1.000
_cell.length_b   1.000
_cell.length_c   1.000
_cell.angle_alpha   90.00
_cell.angle_beta   90.00
_cell.angle_gamma   90.00
#
_symmetry.space_group_name_H-M   'P 1'
#
loop_
_entity.id
_entity.type
_entity.pdbx_description
1 polymer ?
#
loop_
_entity_poly.entity_id
_entity_poly.type
_entity_poly.pdbx_seq_one_letter_code
_entity_poly.pdbx_strand_id
1 'polypeptide(L)'
;LRRLPELKSLGYPLLLGTSRKSFIGMILDLPVEERLEGTAASVALGVAAGVDIVRVHDVKEMVRVVRVAEAIAGRGAWRNGEG
;
A
#
# COMPACT_ATOMS: atom_id res chain seq x y z
N LEU A 1 -1.22 7.81 -7.34
CA LEU A 1 -0.41 6.58 -7.21
C LEU A 1 0.49 6.33 -8.44
N ARG A 2 0.00 6.54 -9.67
CA ARG A 2 0.75 6.23 -10.91
C ARG A 2 2.16 6.84 -11.02
N ARG A 3 2.38 8.05 -10.48
CA ARG A 3 3.65 8.79 -10.55
C ARG A 3 4.50 8.73 -9.26
N LEU A 4 4.21 7.79 -8.35
CA LEU A 4 5.03 7.62 -7.13
C LEU A 4 6.52 7.34 -7.42
N PRO A 5 6.91 6.59 -8.47
CA PRO A 5 8.32 6.37 -8.79
C PRO A 5 9.09 7.66 -9.07
N GLU A 6 8.43 8.69 -9.61
CA GLU A 6 9.05 9.99 -9.86
C GLU A 6 9.32 10.76 -8.56
N LEU A 7 8.46 10.62 -7.54
CA LEU A 7 8.74 11.21 -6.23
C LEU A 7 9.91 10.51 -5.55
N LYS A 8 10.13 9.22 -5.85
CA LYS A 8 11.26 8.47 -5.30
C LYS A 8 12.60 8.98 -5.82
N SER A 9 12.65 9.60 -7.01
CA SER A 9 13.88 10.20 -7.54
C SER A 9 14.40 11.38 -6.73
N LEU A 10 13.62 11.92 -5.79
CA LEU A 10 14.05 12.97 -4.86
C LEU A 10 15.03 12.45 -3.79
N GLY A 11 15.25 11.14 -3.68
CA GLY A 11 16.23 10.56 -2.77
C GLY A 11 15.77 10.45 -1.30
N TYR A 12 14.53 10.80 -0.99
CA TYR A 12 13.96 10.71 0.36
C TYR A 12 13.05 9.46 0.54
N PRO A 13 12.83 9.02 1.78
CA PRO A 13 11.76 8.06 2.09
C PRO A 13 10.38 8.63 1.72
N LEU A 14 9.55 7.80 1.11
CA LEU A 14 8.22 8.13 0.63
C LEU A 14 7.15 7.48 1.51
N LEU A 15 6.33 8.31 2.15
CA LEU A 15 5.20 7.87 2.97
C LEU A 15 3.88 7.94 2.19
N LEU A 16 3.14 6.84 2.16
CA LEU A 16 1.80 6.75 1.58
C LEU A 16 0.71 6.73 2.66
N GLY A 17 -0.20 7.71 2.61
CA GLY A 17 -1.33 7.83 3.54
C GLY A 17 -2.68 7.86 2.85
N THR A 18 -3.10 6.74 2.26
CA THR A 18 -4.37 6.60 1.51
C THR A 18 -5.51 5.99 2.33
N SER A 19 -5.22 5.50 3.54
CA SER A 19 -6.19 4.82 4.42
C SER A 19 -7.49 5.59 4.61
N ARG A 20 -8.60 4.97 4.19
CA ARG A 20 -9.99 5.48 4.27
C ARG A 20 -10.24 6.85 3.61
N LYS A 21 -9.31 7.35 2.79
CA LYS A 21 -9.46 8.67 2.15
C LYS A 21 -10.69 8.75 1.24
N SER A 22 -11.21 9.96 1.09
CA SER A 22 -12.44 10.26 0.33
C SER A 22 -12.42 9.73 -1.10
N PHE A 23 -11.28 9.74 -1.78
CA PHE A 23 -11.19 9.24 -3.16
C PHE A 23 -11.58 7.76 -3.29
N ILE A 24 -11.33 6.94 -2.26
CA ILE A 24 -11.76 5.54 -2.24
C ILE A 24 -13.29 5.48 -2.17
N GLY A 25 -13.88 6.27 -1.28
CA GLY A 25 -15.33 6.38 -1.16
C GLY A 25 -15.99 6.87 -2.45
N MET A 26 -15.37 7.83 -3.16
CA MET A 26 -15.89 8.33 -4.44
C MET A 26 -15.81 7.29 -5.56
N ILE A 27 -14.81 6.41 -5.56
CA ILE A 27 -14.66 5.35 -6.58
C ILE A 27 -15.65 4.21 -6.35
N LEU A 28 -15.86 3.82 -5.09
CA LEU A 28 -16.65 2.64 -4.72
C LEU A 28 -18.09 2.97 -4.30
N ASP A 29 -18.43 4.24 -4.14
CA ASP A 29 -19.69 4.72 -3.54
C ASP A 29 -19.93 4.16 -2.13
N LEU A 30 -18.91 4.26 -1.27
CA LEU A 30 -18.91 3.66 0.08
C LEU A 30 -18.68 4.66 1.22
N PRO A 31 -19.33 4.45 2.38
CA PRO A 31 -19.05 5.20 3.61
C PRO A 31 -17.64 4.91 4.14
N VAL A 32 -17.15 5.65 5.13
CA VAL A 32 -15.74 5.61 5.53
C VAL A 32 -15.34 4.28 6.20
N GLU A 33 -16.30 3.62 6.84
CA GLU A 33 -16.20 2.34 7.53
C GLU A 33 -15.98 1.17 6.56
N GLU A 34 -16.43 1.30 5.31
CA GLU A 34 -16.42 0.25 4.29
C GLU A 34 -15.28 0.42 3.28
N ARG A 35 -14.26 1.22 3.59
CA ARG A 35 -13.14 1.52 2.65
C ARG A 35 -11.93 0.61 2.84
N LEU A 36 -12.08 -0.54 3.50
CA LEU A 36 -10.96 -1.39 3.86
C LEU A 36 -10.29 -1.99 2.62
N GLU A 37 -11.06 -2.59 1.71
CA GLU A 37 -10.54 -3.20 0.49
C GLU A 37 -9.99 -2.16 -0.49
N GLY A 38 -10.62 -0.99 -0.60
CA GLY A 38 -10.08 0.11 -1.40
C GLY A 38 -8.77 0.66 -0.81
N THR A 39 -8.65 0.67 0.53
CA THR A 39 -7.40 0.98 1.21
C THR A 39 -6.34 -0.07 0.89
N ALA A 40 -6.67 -1.36 1.02
CA ALA A 40 -5.77 -2.46 0.70
C ALA A 40 -5.24 -2.38 -0.73
N ALA A 41 -6.12 -2.13 -1.71
CA ALA A 41 -5.74 -1.96 -3.10
C ALA A 41 -4.76 -0.80 -3.30
N SER A 42 -5.03 0.35 -2.67
CA SER A 42 -4.14 1.51 -2.75
C SER A 42 -2.76 1.27 -2.12
N VAL A 43 -2.72 0.52 -1.00
CA VAL A 43 -1.49 0.15 -0.30
C VAL A 43 -0.67 -0.84 -1.12
N ALA A 44 -1.29 -1.90 -1.65
CA ALA A 44 -0.61 -2.88 -2.48
C ALA A 44 0.05 -2.24 -3.71
N LEU A 45 -0.65 -1.34 -4.40
CA LEU A 45 -0.10 -0.59 -5.53
C LEU A 45 1.01 0.37 -5.10
N GLY A 46 0.90 0.98 -3.91
CA GLY A 46 1.95 1.79 -3.33
C GLY A 46 3.24 1.00 -3.07
N VAL A 47 3.11 -0.16 -2.43
CA VAL A 47 4.23 -1.08 -2.15
C VAL A 47 4.90 -1.52 -3.44
N ALA A 48 4.13 -1.95 -4.43
CA ALA A 48 4.66 -2.32 -5.75
C ALA A 48 5.44 -1.16 -6.41
N ALA A 49 4.94 0.08 -6.25
CA ALA A 49 5.59 1.30 -6.72
C ALA A 49 6.80 1.75 -5.88
N GLY A 50 7.13 1.07 -4.78
CA GLY A 50 8.33 1.32 -3.98
C GLY A 50 8.20 2.41 -2.92
N VAL A 51 7.00 2.60 -2.34
CA VAL A 51 6.85 3.42 -1.13
C VAL A 51 7.54 2.75 0.05
N ASP A 52 8.16 3.53 0.93
CA ASP A 52 8.93 3.01 2.07
C ASP A 52 8.08 2.87 3.34
N ILE A 53 7.06 3.74 3.48
CA ILE A 53 6.23 3.80 4.68
C ILE A 53 4.77 3.87 4.27
N VAL A 54 3.91 3.12 4.95
CA VAL A 54 2.46 3.19 4.78
C VAL A 54 1.82 3.59 6.10
N ARG A 55 1.03 4.68 6.09
CA ARG A 55 0.25 5.14 7.25
C ARG A 55 -1.19 4.67 7.12
N VAL A 56 -1.64 3.85 8.06
CA VAL A 56 -2.95 3.17 8.03
C VAL A 56 -3.68 3.28 9.36
N HIS A 57 -5.00 3.07 9.32
CA HIS A 57 -5.83 2.97 10.53
C HIS A 57 -5.95 1.50 10.94
N ASP A 58 -6.15 0.60 9.97
CA ASP A 58 -6.36 -0.84 10.14
C ASP A 58 -5.03 -1.61 10.00
N VAL A 59 -4.18 -1.55 11.03
CA VAL A 59 -2.79 -2.04 10.98
C VAL A 59 -2.70 -3.54 10.70
N LYS A 60 -3.52 -4.35 11.36
CA LYS A 60 -3.47 -5.82 11.28
C LYS A 60 -3.69 -6.31 9.86
N GLU A 61 -4.69 -5.77 9.18
CA GLU A 61 -5.06 -6.09 7.81
C GLU A 61 -3.99 -5.60 6.84
N MET A 62 -3.51 -4.36 7.01
CA MET A 62 -2.56 -3.75 6.08
C MET A 62 -1.15 -4.37 6.18
N VAL A 63 -0.73 -4.88 7.35
CA VAL A 63 0.51 -5.67 7.45
C VAL A 63 0.45 -6.91 6.55
N ARG A 64 -0.71 -7.58 6.45
CA ARG A 64 -0.87 -8.75 5.58
C ARG A 64 -0.80 -8.35 4.11
N VAL A 65 -1.46 -7.25 3.74
CA VAL A 65 -1.42 -6.69 2.38
C VAL A 65 0.02 -6.33 1.99
N VAL A 66 0.75 -5.63 2.86
CA VAL A 66 2.16 -5.24 2.61
C VAL A 66 3.02 -6.48 2.39
N ARG A 67 2.96 -7.49 3.28
CA ARG A 67 3.77 -8.72 3.15
C ARG A 67 3.54 -9.44 1.83
N VAL A 68 2.27 -9.60 1.43
CA VAL A 68 1.92 -10.26 0.16
C VAL A 68 2.39 -9.42 -1.03
N ALA A 69 2.14 -8.10 -1.00
CA ALA A 69 2.56 -7.20 -2.07
C ALA A 69 4.09 -7.13 -2.21
N GLU A 70 4.84 -7.12 -1.12
CA GLU A 70 6.30 -7.16 -1.11
C GLU A 70 6.85 -8.45 -1.72
N ALA A 71 6.28 -9.61 -1.36
CA ALA A 71 6.67 -10.91 -1.93
C ALA A 71 6.41 -10.96 -3.43
N ILE A 72 5.23 -10.53 -3.89
CA ILE A 72 4.87 -10.49 -5.31
C ILE A 72 5.73 -9.49 -6.09
N ALA A 73 6.01 -8.32 -5.51
CA ALA A 73 6.78 -7.27 -6.16
C ALA A 73 8.31 -7.51 -6.12
N GLY A 74 8.78 -8.59 -5.50
CA GLY A 74 10.21 -8.87 -5.32
C GLY A 74 10.93 -7.83 -4.44
N ARG A 75 10.20 -7.21 -3.50
CA ARG A 75 10.71 -6.15 -2.61
C ARG A 75 10.91 -6.61 -1.17
N GLY A 76 10.36 -7.76 -0.79
CA GLY A 76 10.51 -8.34 0.54
C GLY A 76 11.69 -9.32 0.63
N ALA A 77 12.14 -9.59 1.84
CA ALA A 77 13.15 -10.62 2.13
C ALA A 77 12.61 -12.06 2.00
N TRP A 78 11.60 -12.28 1.13
CA TRP A 78 11.03 -13.60 0.89
C TRP A 78 12.06 -14.45 0.15
N ARG A 79 12.88 -15.17 0.92
CA ARG A 79 13.80 -16.19 0.41
C ARG A 79 12.95 -17.41 0.07
N ASN A 80 13.09 -17.90 -1.17
CA ASN A 80 12.52 -19.19 -1.59
C ASN A 80 12.80 -20.22 -0.49
N GLY A 81 11.74 -20.84 0.04
CA GLY A 81 11.81 -21.66 1.24
C GLY A 81 12.89 -22.75 1.18
N GLU A 82 13.86 -22.66 2.09
CA GLU A 82 14.40 -23.85 2.73
C GLU A 82 13.55 -24.04 3.99
N GLY A 83 12.59 -24.96 3.89
CA GLY A 83 11.87 -25.57 4.99
C GLY A 83 12.33 -26.99 5.18
#